data_AF-A0A7W1IBT0-F1
#
_entry.id   AF-A0A7W1IBT0-F1
#
_cell.length_a   1.000
_cell.length_b   1.000
_cell.length_c   1.000
_cell.angle_alpha   90.00
_cell.angle_beta   90.00
_cell.angle_gamma   90.00
#
_symmetry.space_group_name_H-M   'P 1'
#
loop_
_entity.id
_entity.type
_entity.pdbx_description
1 polymer ?
#
loop_
_entity_poly.entity_id
_entity_poly.type
_entity_poly.pdbx_seq_one_letter_code
_entity_poly.pdbx_strand_id
1 'polypeptide(L)' 'PRVVGITTAEYGAPAQRPLNSVLSNSRLEATFGVRMSTWQDQLRDCLAGS' A
#
# COMPACT_ATOMS: atom_id res chain seq x y z
N PRO A 1 -9.89 3.44 -19.94
CA PRO A 1 -10.57 4.46 -19.11
C PRO A 1 -9.52 5.40 -18.50
N ARG A 2 -9.86 6.66 -18.21
CA ARG A 2 -8.94 7.63 -17.59
C ARG A 2 -9.25 7.78 -16.10
N VAL A 3 -8.25 7.64 -15.24
CA VAL A 3 -8.35 7.90 -13.80
C VAL A 3 -7.72 9.25 -13.49
N VAL A 4 -8.34 10.05 -12.62
CA VAL A 4 -7.88 11.39 -12.24
C VAL A 4 -7.69 11.42 -10.73
N GLY A 5 -6.52 11.85 -10.27
CA GLY A 5 -6.23 12.00 -8.85
C GLY A 5 -6.94 13.21 -8.25
N ILE A 6 -7.37 13.07 -6.99
CA ILE A 6 -7.94 14.13 -6.15
C ILE A 6 -7.25 14.12 -4.78
N THR A 7 -7.39 15.21 -4.04
CA THR A 7 -6.91 15.36 -2.65
C THR A 7 -7.87 14.68 -1.66
N THR A 8 -7.38 14.42 -0.44
CA THR A 8 -8.22 13.92 0.66
C THR A 8 -9.34 14.89 1.03
N ALA A 9 -9.09 16.20 0.94
CA ALA A 9 -10.08 17.24 1.26
C ALA A 9 -11.26 17.23 0.28
N GLU A 10 -10.99 17.05 -1.02
CA GLU A 10 -12.05 16.94 -2.04
C GLU A 10 -12.94 15.72 -1.84
N TYR A 11 -12.39 14.63 -1.27
CA TYR A 11 -13.17 13.43 -0.97
C TYR A 11 -14.06 13.55 0.29
N GLY A 12 -13.64 14.31 1.32
CA GLY A 12 -14.51 14.69 2.44
C GLY A 12 -14.91 13.58 3.43
N ALA A 13 -14.09 12.54 3.60
CA ALA A 13 -14.39 11.47 4.55
C ALA A 13 -14.46 11.97 6.02
N PRO A 14 -15.41 11.49 6.86
CA PRO A 14 -15.54 11.93 8.25
C PRO A 14 -14.33 11.62 9.14
N ALA A 15 -13.66 10.50 8.91
CA ALA A 15 -12.51 10.08 9.68
C ALA A 15 -11.22 10.73 9.14
N GLN A 16 -10.44 11.35 10.03
CA GLN A 16 -9.13 11.89 9.68
C GLN A 16 -8.17 10.76 9.32
N ARG A 17 -7.48 10.92 8.17
CA ARG A 17 -6.50 9.97 7.67
C ARG A 17 -5.10 10.56 7.83
N PRO A 18 -4.11 9.79 8.33
CA PRO A 18 -2.72 10.22 8.30
C PRO A 18 -2.28 10.47 6.85
N LEU A 19 -1.48 11.52 6.64
CA LEU A 19 -0.93 11.84 5.32
C LEU A 19 0.02 10.75 4.80
N ASN A 20 0.72 10.07 5.71
CA ASN A 20 1.61 8.96 5.41
C ASN A 20 1.50 7.89 6.50
N SER A 21 1.20 6.65 6.08
CA SER A 21 1.08 5.48 6.95
C SER A 21 2.01 4.34 6.52
N VAL A 22 3.07 4.62 5.76
CA VAL A 22 4.05 3.61 5.31
C VAL A 22 4.82 3.06 6.52
N LEU A 23 4.88 1.74 6.63
CA LEU A 23 5.57 1.02 7.70
C LEU A 23 6.94 0.51 7.23
N SER A 24 7.91 0.49 8.15
CA SER A 24 9.21 -0.16 7.91
C SER A 24 9.17 -1.64 8.25
N ASN A 25 9.65 -2.48 7.33
CA ASN A 25 9.78 -3.93 7.53
C ASN A 25 11.21 -4.36 7.90
N SER A 26 12.09 -3.41 8.25
CA SER A 26 13.49 -3.72 8.55
C SER A 26 13.65 -4.75 9.68
N ARG A 27 12.75 -4.73 10.67
CA ARG A 27 12.76 -5.72 11.77
C ARG A 27 12.41 -7.12 11.30
N LEU A 28 11.43 -7.26 10.39
CA LEU A 28 11.03 -8.55 9.82
C LEU A 28 12.22 -9.18 9.09
N GLU A 29 12.88 -8.37 8.27
CA GLU A 29 14.08 -8.79 7.53
C GLU A 29 15.24 -9.15 8.46
N ALA A 30 15.58 -8.28 9.42
CA ALA A 30 16.71 -8.51 10.31
C ALA A 30 16.52 -9.71 11.24
N THR A 31 15.27 -10.00 11.63
CA THR A 31 14.96 -11.07 12.60
C THR A 31 14.76 -12.42 11.93
N PHE A 32 14.11 -12.42 10.75
CA PHE A 32 13.66 -13.67 10.10
C PHE A 32 14.26 -13.87 8.70
N GLY A 33 15.03 -12.92 8.17
CA GLY A 33 15.53 -12.97 6.79
C GLY A 33 14.46 -12.80 5.72
N VAL A 34 13.22 -12.49 6.11
CA VAL A 34 12.07 -12.38 5.21
C VAL A 34 12.00 -10.97 4.63
N ARG A 35 12.15 -10.87 3.30
CA ARG A 35 11.87 -9.64 2.55
C ARG A 35 10.54 -9.77 1.83
N MET A 36 9.67 -8.78 2.00
CA MET A 36 8.41 -8.72 1.26
C MET A 36 8.66 -8.26 -0.17
N SER A 37 8.01 -8.92 -1.13
CA SER A 37 7.97 -8.48 -2.53
C SER A 37 7.34 -7.08 -2.66
N THR A 38 7.58 -6.42 -3.79
CA THR A 38 6.94 -5.12 -4.06
C THR A 38 5.41 -5.26 -4.10
N TRP A 39 4.67 -4.18 -3.84
CA TRP A 39 3.21 -4.25 -3.88
C TRP A 39 2.68 -4.50 -5.30
N GLN A 40 3.43 -4.10 -6.33
CA GLN A 40 3.08 -4.33 -7.73
C GLN A 40 3.12 -5.82 -8.07
N ASP A 41 4.14 -6.54 -7.60
CA ASP A 41 4.26 -7.98 -7.82
C ASP A 41 3.11 -8.72 -7.12
N GLN A 42 2.89 -8.41 -5.84
CA GLN A 42 1.82 -9.03 -5.06
C GLN A 42 0.42 -8.72 -5.61
N LEU A 43 0.19 -7.50 -6.12
CA LEU A 43 -1.08 -7.14 -6.76
C LEU A 43 -1.30 -7.95 -8.04
N ARG A 44 -0.25 -8.15 -8.85
CA ARG A 44 -0.34 -8.99 -10.05
C ARG A 44 -0.71 -10.42 -9.68
N ASP A 45 -0.06 -10.99 -8.68
CA ASP A 45 -0.36 -12.34 -8.21
C ASP A 45 -1.79 -12.46 -7.68
N CYS A 46 -2.27 -11.48 -6.91
CA CYS A 46 -3.63 -11.44 -6.39
C CYS A 46 -4.69 -11.39 -7.50
N LEU A 47 -4.44 -10.62 -8.56
CA LEU A 47 -5.35 -10.48 -9.69
C LEU A 47 -5.24 -11.64 -10.69
N ALA A 48 -4.15 -12.40 -10.68
CA ALA A 48 -3.95 -13.55 -11.56
C ALA A 48 -4.93 -14.69 -11.27
N GLY A 49 -5.56 -14.71 -10.08
CA GLY A 49 -6.59 -15.66 -9.70
C GLY A 49 -6.06 -17.10 -9.66
N SER A 50 -5.59 -17.54 -8.49
CA SER A 50 -5.30 -18.95 -8.27
C SER A 50 -6.53 -19.83 -8.48
#